data_AF-A0A535PYP1-F1
#
_entry.id   AF-A0A535PYP1-F1
#
_cell.length_a   1.000
_cell.length_b   1.000
_cell.length_c   1.000
_cell.angle_alpha   90.00
_cell.angle_beta   90.00
_cell.angle_gamma   90.00
#
_symmetry.space_group_name_H-M   'P 1'
#
loop_
_entity.id
_entity.type
_entity.pdbx_description
1 polymer ?
#
loop_
_entity_poly.entity_id
_entity_poly.type
_entity_poly.pdbx_seq_one_letter_code
_entity_poly.pdbx_strand_id
1 'polypeptide(L)'
;MVTQLAPRVIPHSLLYRIPFTRKTKRRILSAIAILLIELHEHGVYWGDPSLANVLIRIAGQRIQAILADAETAEFFPRPVNEGLREQDLESFGESLMWQAEDLRYARGLSEDEELLDDKDFRYLEQRYRILRREHRLLHSSFASETRFQFQHMLESLNERGFSLLGMGGQAFQQFATVLPGWYQRRIHELLGIHVPRRYARRFYNTILGHQYHLSQNEGRNVSLEKAAKDWYTHYHLPAILFLRQHLTKGQDPLQAYFSFLEYRWKLSAKAGYEVPLEEAALSWLIQQVETEKLIGVDPADLARWWHERVPVAQVLEPPLIEGKELEPLLSKEEQPLVHLPAPELDKKLDQILDHSEEE
;
A
#
# COMPACT_ATOMS: atom_id res chain seq x y z
N MET A 1 18.20 -28.16 -4.52
CA MET A 1 18.28 -26.70 -4.25
C MET A 1 19.45 -26.11 -5.03
N VAL A 2 19.36 -24.85 -5.46
CA VAL A 2 20.49 -24.10 -6.02
C VAL A 2 20.69 -22.87 -5.13
N THR A 3 21.86 -22.75 -4.51
CA THR A 3 22.22 -21.56 -3.72
C THR A 3 22.62 -20.44 -4.67
N GLN A 4 22.07 -19.24 -4.48
CA GLN A 4 22.40 -18.06 -5.26
C GLN A 4 22.91 -16.95 -4.36
N LEU A 5 23.91 -16.21 -4.84
CA LEU A 5 24.38 -15.01 -4.16
C LEU A 5 23.26 -13.96 -4.18
N ALA A 6 22.82 -13.52 -3.00
CA ALA A 6 21.86 -12.43 -2.87
C ALA A 6 22.58 -11.07 -2.85
N PRO A 7 22.46 -10.22 -3.88
CA PRO A 7 23.14 -8.93 -3.91
C PRO A 7 22.43 -7.91 -3.00
N ARG A 8 23.20 -6.97 -2.43
CA ARG A 8 22.71 -5.82 -1.62
C ARG A 8 21.86 -6.24 -0.42
N VAL A 9 22.30 -7.29 0.26
CA VAL A 9 21.67 -7.80 1.49
C VAL A 9 22.56 -7.53 2.70
N ILE A 10 21.94 -7.41 3.85
CA ILE A 10 22.64 -7.24 5.13
C ILE A 10 22.18 -8.36 6.06
N PRO A 11 23.10 -9.13 6.66
CA PRO A 11 22.76 -10.07 7.72
C PRO A 11 21.98 -9.37 8.83
N HIS A 12 20.86 -9.96 9.24
CA HIS A 12 20.00 -9.35 10.25
C HIS A 12 20.73 -9.09 11.57
N SER A 13 21.59 -10.04 12.00
CA SER A 13 22.43 -9.91 13.19
C SER A 13 23.30 -8.65 13.17
N LEU A 14 23.76 -8.18 12.00
CA LEU A 14 24.51 -6.93 11.87
C LEU A 14 23.61 -5.70 11.95
N LEU A 15 22.38 -5.79 11.44
CA LEU A 15 21.41 -4.68 11.50
C LEU A 15 21.05 -4.37 12.96
N TYR A 16 20.86 -5.39 13.79
CA TYR A 16 20.53 -5.19 15.20
C TYR A 16 21.73 -4.80 16.08
N ARG A 17 22.90 -4.51 15.48
CA ARG A 17 24.02 -3.79 16.13
C ARG A 17 23.90 -2.27 15.95
N ILE A 18 22.98 -1.81 15.11
CA ILE A 18 22.63 -0.39 14.91
C ILE A 18 21.48 -0.02 15.87
N PRO A 19 21.46 1.18 16.48
CA PRO A 19 20.35 1.61 17.33
C PRO A 19 19.11 1.91 16.46
N PHE A 20 18.29 0.89 16.19
CA PHE A 20 17.03 1.08 15.52
C PHE A 20 15.94 1.61 16.44
N THR A 21 15.13 2.52 15.89
CA THR A 21 13.83 2.81 16.46
C THR A 21 12.95 1.55 16.50
N ARG A 22 12.06 1.46 17.49
CA ARG A 22 11.06 0.37 17.60
C ARG A 22 10.26 0.18 16.30
N LYS A 23 10.00 1.27 15.57
CA LYS A 23 9.29 1.25 14.28
C LYS A 23 10.09 0.51 13.20
N THR A 24 11.40 0.70 13.15
CA THR A 24 12.27 0.00 12.18
C THR A 24 12.39 -1.48 12.52
N LYS A 25 12.59 -1.84 13.80
CA LYS A 25 12.60 -3.24 14.26
C LYS A 25 11.32 -3.97 13.84
N ARG A 26 10.16 -3.40 14.12
CA ARG A 26 8.85 -3.95 13.74
C ARG A 26 8.67 -4.14 12.23
N ARG A 27 9.22 -3.24 11.41
CA ARG A 27 9.20 -3.41 9.96
C ARG A 27 10.04 -4.60 9.49
N ILE A 28 11.20 -4.81 10.12
CA ILE A 28 12.03 -5.99 9.84
C ILE A 28 11.30 -7.27 10.25
N LEU A 29 10.73 -7.32 11.46
CA LEU A 29 9.93 -8.46 11.92
C LEU A 29 8.73 -8.75 11.02
N SER A 30 8.09 -7.71 10.47
CA SER A 30 7.02 -7.86 9.49
C SER A 30 7.51 -8.46 8.17
N ALA A 31 8.71 -8.08 7.69
CA ALA A 31 9.32 -8.72 6.52
C ALA A 31 9.68 -10.19 6.78
N ILE A 32 10.10 -10.55 8.00
CA ILE A 32 10.35 -11.94 8.40
C ILE A 32 9.03 -12.74 8.47
N ALA A 33 7.97 -12.15 9.00
CA ALA A 33 6.64 -12.79 9.00
C ALA A 33 6.17 -13.10 7.57
N ILE A 34 6.45 -12.21 6.59
CA ILE A 34 6.19 -12.48 5.16
C ILE A 34 7.03 -13.67 4.68
N LEU A 35 8.33 -13.73 5.01
CA LEU A 35 9.21 -14.84 4.65
C LEU A 35 8.70 -16.19 5.19
N LEU A 36 8.37 -16.27 6.49
CA LEU A 36 7.88 -17.51 7.11
C LEU A 36 6.61 -18.00 6.43
N ILE A 37 5.69 -17.07 6.18
CA ILE A 37 4.45 -17.35 5.48
C ILE A 37 4.71 -17.87 4.04
N GLU A 38 5.60 -17.21 3.29
CA GLU A 38 6.01 -17.63 1.95
C GLU A 38 6.53 -19.06 1.94
N LEU A 39 7.44 -19.38 2.86
CA LEU A 39 7.99 -20.72 3.01
C LEU A 39 6.89 -21.73 3.29
N HIS A 40 6.09 -21.49 4.33
CA HIS A 40 5.08 -22.44 4.77
C HIS A 40 4.01 -22.71 3.72
N GLU A 41 3.67 -21.73 2.89
CA GLU A 41 2.60 -21.86 1.92
C GLU A 41 3.07 -22.48 0.61
N HIS A 42 4.38 -22.43 0.34
CA HIS A 42 5.04 -23.21 -0.70
C HIS A 42 5.52 -24.59 -0.22
N GLY A 43 5.07 -25.01 0.97
CA GLY A 43 5.39 -26.33 1.52
C GLY A 43 6.82 -26.46 2.05
N VAL A 44 7.49 -25.36 2.35
CA VAL A 44 8.83 -25.36 2.95
C VAL A 44 8.70 -25.20 4.45
N TYR A 45 9.03 -26.24 5.20
CA TYR A 45 9.25 -26.19 6.65
C TYR A 45 10.72 -25.84 6.90
N TRP A 46 11.01 -24.85 7.73
CA TRP A 46 12.39 -24.38 7.94
C TRP A 46 13.16 -25.32 8.87
N GLY A 47 12.54 -25.79 9.96
CA GLY A 47 13.16 -26.72 10.91
C GLY A 47 13.96 -26.04 12.01
N ASP A 48 14.83 -25.10 11.64
CA ASP A 48 15.59 -24.29 12.60
C ASP A 48 15.61 -22.79 12.19
N PRO A 49 14.45 -22.12 12.22
CA PRO A 49 14.35 -20.72 11.86
C PRO A 49 15.09 -19.85 12.87
N SER A 50 16.10 -19.12 12.39
CA SER A 50 16.95 -18.29 13.24
C SER A 50 17.13 -16.89 12.66
N LEU A 51 17.29 -15.90 13.54
CA LEU A 51 17.59 -14.53 13.11
C LEU A 51 18.91 -14.42 12.33
N ALA A 52 19.95 -15.15 12.75
CA ALA A 52 21.23 -15.28 12.07
C ALA A 52 21.10 -15.78 10.62
N ASN A 53 20.12 -16.63 10.35
CA ASN A 53 19.85 -17.19 9.02
C ASN A 53 18.85 -16.36 8.20
N VAL A 54 18.55 -15.13 8.62
CA VAL A 54 17.77 -14.14 7.86
C VAL A 54 18.69 -13.06 7.27
N LEU A 55 18.61 -12.88 5.96
CA LEU A 55 19.17 -11.73 5.26
C LEU A 55 18.09 -10.70 4.99
N ILE A 56 18.40 -9.42 5.24
CA ILE A 56 17.49 -8.31 4.94
C ILE A 56 17.97 -7.56 3.71
N ARG A 57 17.07 -7.39 2.75
CA ARG A 57 17.26 -6.58 1.56
C ARG A 57 16.38 -5.34 1.63
N ILE A 58 16.99 -4.16 1.47
CA ILE A 58 16.27 -2.90 1.27
C ILE A 58 16.35 -2.56 -0.22
N ALA A 59 15.29 -2.88 -0.95
CA ALA A 59 15.19 -2.62 -2.38
C ALA A 59 14.36 -1.35 -2.60
N GLY A 60 15.04 -0.22 -2.79
CA GLY A 60 14.40 1.09 -2.86
C GLY A 60 13.70 1.43 -1.55
N GLN A 61 12.36 1.44 -1.55
CA GLN A 61 11.54 1.73 -0.37
C GLN A 61 10.78 0.48 0.14
N ARG A 62 11.30 -0.72 -0.13
CA ARG A 62 10.74 -2.00 0.37
C ARG A 62 11.76 -2.74 1.23
N ILE A 63 11.28 -3.40 2.28
CA ILE A 63 12.07 -4.32 3.10
C ILE A 63 11.64 -5.74 2.77
N GLN A 64 12.61 -6.61 2.50
CA GLN A 64 12.40 -8.02 2.24
C GLN A 64 13.34 -8.85 3.11
N ALA A 65 12.80 -9.91 3.71
CA ALA A 65 13.59 -10.95 4.37
C ALA A 65 13.83 -12.10 3.40
N ILE A 66 15.01 -12.71 3.48
CA ILE A 66 15.47 -13.79 2.60
C ILE A 66 16.07 -14.87 3.50
N LEU A 67 15.69 -16.11 3.25
CA LEU A 67 16.29 -17.29 3.86
C LEU A 67 17.74 -17.44 3.40
N ALA A 68 18.69 -17.38 4.33
CA ALA A 68 20.12 -17.50 4.04
C ALA A 68 20.58 -18.96 4.00
N ASP A 69 20.07 -19.74 4.95
CA ASP A 69 20.46 -21.13 5.18
C ASP A 69 19.21 -21.98 5.33
N ALA A 70 19.12 -23.01 4.49
CA ALA A 70 18.01 -23.95 4.43
C ALA A 70 18.49 -25.40 4.58
N GLU A 71 19.64 -25.62 5.22
CA GLU A 71 20.19 -26.97 5.46
C GLU A 71 19.17 -27.89 6.16
N THR A 72 18.43 -27.36 7.13
CA THR A 72 17.42 -28.08 7.91
C THR A 72 16.04 -28.11 7.26
N ALA A 73 15.87 -27.47 6.10
CA ALA A 73 14.55 -27.27 5.51
C ALA A 73 14.01 -28.54 4.85
N GLU A 74 12.75 -28.85 5.13
CA GLU A 74 12.02 -29.96 4.52
C GLU A 74 10.95 -29.46 3.54
N PHE A 75 10.78 -30.17 2.43
CA PHE A 75 9.88 -29.79 1.34
C PHE A 75 8.69 -30.74 1.25
N PHE A 76 7.50 -30.16 1.25
CA PHE A 76 6.22 -30.83 1.16
C PHE A 76 5.47 -30.42 -0.12
N PRO A 77 4.69 -31.33 -0.74
CA PRO A 77 3.91 -31.02 -1.94
C PRO A 77 2.70 -30.11 -1.66
N ARG A 78 2.41 -29.81 -0.39
CA ARG A 78 1.28 -29.00 0.07
C ARG A 78 1.80 -27.98 1.09
N PRO A 79 1.03 -26.91 1.36
CA PRO A 79 1.36 -26.00 2.46
C PRO A 79 1.65 -26.76 3.75
N VAL A 80 2.66 -26.31 4.49
CA VAL A 80 3.07 -26.85 5.79
C VAL A 80 1.86 -26.91 6.72
N ASN A 81 1.73 -28.00 7.48
CA ASN A 81 0.61 -28.20 8.40
C ASN A 81 0.72 -27.29 9.65
N GLU A 82 -0.32 -27.23 10.47
CA GLU A 82 -0.34 -26.32 11.63
C GLU A 82 0.76 -26.64 12.65
N GLY A 83 0.97 -27.93 12.97
CA GLY A 83 1.94 -28.32 13.99
C GLY A 83 3.37 -27.91 13.62
N LEU A 84 3.77 -28.14 12.37
CA LEU A 84 5.08 -27.73 11.87
C LEU A 84 5.24 -26.21 11.78
N ARG A 85 4.15 -25.47 11.48
CA ARG A 85 4.19 -24.00 11.48
C ARG A 85 4.40 -23.43 12.87
N GLU A 86 3.69 -23.96 13.87
CA GLU A 86 3.85 -23.53 15.26
C GLU A 86 5.24 -23.92 15.77
N GLN A 87 5.78 -25.08 15.39
CA GLN A 87 7.16 -25.46 15.68
C GLN A 87 8.18 -24.45 15.11
N ASP A 88 8.06 -24.05 13.84
CA ASP A 88 8.93 -23.01 13.25
C ASP A 88 8.78 -21.66 13.99
N LEU A 89 7.56 -21.28 14.41
CA LEU A 89 7.34 -20.04 15.16
C LEU A 89 7.97 -20.09 16.56
N GLU A 90 7.83 -21.21 17.27
CA GLU A 90 8.41 -21.44 18.60
C GLU A 90 9.94 -21.41 18.54
N SER A 91 10.55 -22.18 17.63
CA SER A 91 12.01 -22.21 17.45
C SER A 91 12.55 -20.83 17.07
N PHE A 92 11.85 -20.07 16.22
CA PHE A 92 12.24 -18.70 15.90
C PHE A 92 12.18 -17.77 17.11
N GLY A 93 11.18 -17.95 17.98
CA GLY A 93 11.04 -17.19 19.23
C GLY A 93 12.19 -17.44 20.20
N GLU A 94 12.57 -18.70 20.39
CA GLU A 94 13.74 -19.06 21.19
C GLU A 94 15.02 -18.44 20.61
N SER A 95 15.22 -18.60 19.29
CA SER A 95 16.38 -18.04 18.59
C SER A 95 16.46 -16.51 18.71
N LEU A 96 15.30 -15.84 18.66
CA LEU A 96 15.20 -14.39 18.83
C LEU A 96 15.71 -13.95 20.20
N MET A 97 15.35 -14.67 21.26
CA MET A 97 15.76 -14.35 22.64
C MET A 97 17.26 -14.60 22.85
N TRP A 98 17.78 -15.74 22.40
CA TRP A 98 19.22 -16.04 22.50
C TRP A 98 20.08 -14.99 21.79
N GLN A 99 19.70 -14.62 20.56
CA GLN A 99 20.45 -13.62 19.80
C GLN A 99 20.29 -12.20 20.35
N ALA A 100 19.17 -11.89 20.99
CA ALA A 100 18.99 -10.62 21.70
C ALA A 100 19.99 -10.48 22.85
N GLU A 101 20.17 -11.53 23.64
CA GLU A 101 21.14 -11.56 24.75
C GLU A 101 22.57 -11.47 24.25
N ASP A 102 22.94 -12.21 23.21
CA ASP A 102 24.27 -12.12 22.59
C ASP A 102 24.57 -10.69 22.10
N LEU A 103 23.58 -10.04 21.48
CA LEU A 103 23.70 -8.66 21.02
C LEU A 103 23.82 -7.65 22.18
N ARG A 104 23.08 -7.88 23.26
CA ARG A 104 23.11 -7.05 24.48
C ARG A 104 24.50 -7.12 25.11
N TYR A 105 25.01 -8.34 25.28
CA TYR A 105 26.36 -8.60 25.80
C TYR A 105 27.44 -7.97 24.91
N ALA A 106 27.36 -8.17 23.58
CA ALA A 106 28.32 -7.62 22.63
C ALA A 106 28.33 -6.07 22.58
N ARG A 107 27.26 -5.41 23.05
CA ARG A 107 27.18 -3.95 23.16
C ARG A 107 27.56 -3.41 24.56
N GLY A 108 27.81 -4.29 25.53
CA GLY A 108 28.10 -3.90 26.90
C GLY A 108 26.92 -3.20 27.59
N LEU A 109 25.69 -3.53 27.21
CA LEU A 109 24.48 -2.97 27.84
C LEU A 109 24.19 -3.69 29.16
N SER A 110 23.50 -3.03 30.09
CA SER A 110 23.09 -3.63 31.36
C SER A 110 22.10 -4.79 31.14
N GLU A 111 21.90 -5.62 32.17
CA GLU A 111 20.89 -6.70 32.13
C GLU A 111 19.46 -6.15 32.06
N ASP A 112 19.23 -4.92 32.51
CA ASP A 112 17.92 -4.25 32.43
C ASP A 112 17.59 -3.74 31.01
N GLU A 113 18.55 -3.72 30.09
CA GLU A 113 18.37 -3.24 28.73
C GLU A 113 17.99 -4.36 27.75
N GLU A 114 16.69 -4.49 27.47
CA GLU A 114 16.17 -5.43 26.47
C GLU A 114 16.26 -4.86 25.04
N LEU A 115 17.16 -5.42 24.21
CA LEU A 115 17.25 -5.05 22.80
C LEU A 115 16.06 -5.59 21.97
N LEU A 116 15.54 -6.74 22.34
CA LEU A 116 14.37 -7.42 21.78
C LEU A 116 13.70 -8.12 22.96
N ASP A 117 12.38 -8.04 23.05
CA ASP A 117 11.62 -8.61 24.16
C ASP A 117 10.50 -9.55 23.66
N ASP A 118 9.80 -10.20 24.59
CA ASP A 118 8.62 -11.00 24.30
C ASP A 118 7.54 -10.24 23.50
N LYS A 119 7.47 -8.91 23.63
CA LYS A 119 6.49 -8.11 22.88
C LYS A 119 6.87 -8.05 21.41
N ASP A 120 8.15 -8.08 21.07
CA ASP A 120 8.63 -8.14 19.69
C ASP A 120 8.37 -9.54 19.08
N PHE A 121 8.55 -10.62 19.85
CA PHE A 121 8.14 -11.96 19.39
C PHE A 121 6.63 -12.06 19.15
N ARG A 122 5.81 -11.71 20.14
CA ARG A 122 4.34 -11.68 20.00
C ARG A 122 3.87 -10.79 18.86
N TYR A 123 4.61 -9.70 18.58
CA TYR A 123 4.34 -8.86 17.43
C TYR A 123 4.53 -9.62 16.11
N LEU A 124 5.62 -10.37 15.96
CA LEU A 124 5.86 -11.19 14.77
C LEU A 124 4.81 -12.29 14.61
N GLU A 125 4.50 -13.02 15.69
CA GLU A 125 3.50 -14.10 15.69
C GLU A 125 2.12 -13.56 15.27
N GLN A 126 1.70 -12.42 15.84
CA GLN A 126 0.45 -11.77 15.46
C GLN A 126 0.44 -11.38 13.98
N ARG A 127 1.56 -10.86 13.47
CA ARG A 127 1.70 -10.45 12.07
C ARG A 127 1.64 -11.64 11.11
N TYR A 128 2.32 -12.71 11.44
CA TYR A 128 2.28 -13.99 10.71
C TYR A 128 0.84 -14.51 10.61
N ARG A 129 0.13 -14.64 11.75
CA ARG A 129 -1.24 -15.19 11.77
C ARG A 129 -2.22 -14.37 10.93
N ILE A 130 -2.05 -13.05 10.91
CA ILE A 130 -2.91 -12.16 10.12
C ILE A 130 -2.62 -12.28 8.64
N LEU A 131 -1.35 -12.23 8.23
CA LEU A 131 -0.98 -12.45 6.84
C LEU A 131 -1.52 -13.77 6.31
N ARG A 132 -1.44 -14.83 7.12
CA ARG A 132 -2.00 -16.14 6.77
C ARG A 132 -3.50 -16.08 6.53
N ARG A 133 -4.25 -15.42 7.42
CA ARG A 133 -5.69 -15.26 7.29
C ARG A 133 -6.03 -14.49 6.02
N GLU A 134 -5.44 -13.31 5.84
CA GLU A 134 -5.74 -12.44 4.68
C GLU A 134 -5.34 -13.10 3.36
N HIS A 135 -4.23 -13.83 3.32
CA HIS A 135 -3.86 -14.60 2.14
C HIS A 135 -4.85 -15.70 1.81
N ARG A 136 -5.31 -16.45 2.83
CA ARG A 136 -6.29 -17.51 2.63
C ARG A 136 -7.58 -16.94 2.03
N LEU A 137 -8.00 -15.75 2.47
CA LEU A 137 -9.14 -15.02 1.92
C LEU A 137 -8.93 -14.64 0.44
N LEU A 138 -7.78 -14.03 0.11
CA LEU A 138 -7.43 -13.70 -1.29
C LEU A 138 -7.44 -14.91 -2.23
N HIS A 139 -7.06 -16.09 -1.74
CA HIS A 139 -7.07 -17.33 -2.52
C HIS A 139 -8.41 -18.04 -2.55
N SER A 140 -9.19 -17.97 -1.48
CA SER A 140 -10.51 -18.61 -1.42
C SER A 140 -11.55 -17.86 -2.25
N SER A 141 -11.32 -16.59 -2.56
CA SER A 141 -12.40 -15.68 -2.97
C SER A 141 -12.12 -14.98 -4.31
N PHE A 142 -12.43 -15.70 -5.39
CA PHE A 142 -12.96 -15.10 -6.63
C PHE A 142 -14.49 -15.32 -6.75
N ALA A 143 -15.14 -15.88 -5.73
CA ALA A 143 -16.53 -16.34 -5.84
C ALA A 143 -17.55 -15.66 -4.91
N SER A 144 -17.16 -14.91 -3.87
CA SER A 144 -18.14 -14.43 -2.86
C SER A 144 -17.75 -13.13 -2.10
N GLU A 145 -16.58 -12.54 -2.34
CA GLU A 145 -16.17 -11.34 -1.59
C GLU A 145 -16.61 -10.04 -2.26
N THR A 146 -17.29 -9.19 -1.49
CA THR A 146 -17.79 -7.88 -1.91
C THR A 146 -16.68 -6.82 -1.87
N ARG A 147 -16.85 -5.71 -2.62
CA ARG A 147 -15.92 -4.56 -2.66
C ARG A 147 -15.43 -4.13 -1.29
N PHE A 148 -16.37 -3.99 -0.34
CA PHE A 148 -16.07 -3.43 0.96
C PHE A 148 -15.25 -4.38 1.82
N GLN A 149 -15.39 -5.70 1.65
CA GLN A 149 -14.59 -6.71 2.33
C GLN A 149 -13.13 -6.64 1.88
N PHE A 150 -12.90 -6.53 0.57
CA PHE A 150 -11.56 -6.32 0.03
C PHE A 150 -10.94 -5.01 0.53
N GLN A 151 -11.70 -3.92 0.55
CA GLN A 151 -11.21 -2.65 1.09
C GLN A 151 -10.90 -2.74 2.59
N HIS A 152 -11.74 -3.40 3.38
CA HIS A 152 -11.52 -3.62 4.82
C HIS A 152 -10.26 -4.48 5.06
N MET A 153 -10.04 -5.50 4.24
CA MET A 153 -8.80 -6.30 4.26
C MET A 153 -7.57 -5.44 3.99
N LEU A 154 -7.60 -4.58 2.96
CA LEU A 154 -6.51 -3.63 2.70
C LEU A 154 -6.26 -2.73 3.92
N GLU A 155 -7.30 -2.11 4.49
CA GLU A 155 -7.16 -1.24 5.66
C GLU A 155 -6.55 -1.99 6.86
N SER A 156 -7.04 -3.20 7.16
CA SER A 156 -6.48 -4.07 8.21
C SER A 156 -4.99 -4.37 7.98
N LEU A 157 -4.58 -4.65 6.75
CA LEU A 157 -3.17 -4.86 6.40
C LEU A 157 -2.34 -3.58 6.59
N ASN A 158 -2.86 -2.44 6.11
CA ASN A 158 -2.17 -1.15 6.17
C ASN A 158 -1.99 -0.64 7.61
N GLU A 159 -2.99 -0.81 8.49
CA GLU A 159 -2.87 -0.55 9.92
C GLU A 159 -1.77 -1.39 10.58
N ARG A 160 -1.52 -2.57 10.01
CA ARG A 160 -0.53 -3.50 10.52
C ARG A 160 0.87 -3.28 9.92
N GLY A 161 1.00 -2.38 8.96
CA GLY A 161 2.27 -2.02 8.34
C GLY A 161 2.60 -2.85 7.09
N PHE A 162 1.61 -3.59 6.58
CA PHE A 162 1.71 -4.30 5.31
C PHE A 162 1.11 -3.48 4.18
N SER A 163 1.58 -3.76 2.97
CA SER A 163 1.05 -3.21 1.73
C SER A 163 0.89 -4.33 0.72
N LEU A 164 -0.21 -4.30 -0.02
CA LEU A 164 -0.42 -5.15 -1.16
C LEU A 164 0.21 -4.52 -2.41
N LEU A 165 0.91 -5.28 -3.23
CA LEU A 165 1.67 -4.81 -4.39
C LEU A 165 0.87 -4.94 -5.70
N GLY A 166 -0.22 -5.70 -5.69
CA GLY A 166 -1.12 -5.93 -6.84
C GLY A 166 -1.75 -7.33 -6.78
N MET A 167 -2.80 -7.55 -7.59
CA MET A 167 -3.65 -8.76 -7.55
C MET A 167 -3.20 -9.93 -8.46
N GLY A 168 -1.98 -9.93 -9.02
CA GLY A 168 -1.61 -10.82 -10.14
C GLY A 168 -0.38 -11.72 -9.96
N GLY A 169 0.27 -11.74 -8.80
CA GLY A 169 1.44 -12.60 -8.52
C GLY A 169 1.08 -13.89 -7.77
N GLN A 170 2.05 -14.80 -7.57
CA GLN A 170 1.95 -15.80 -6.48
C GLN A 170 1.65 -15.05 -5.18
N ALA A 171 0.63 -15.45 -4.42
CA ALA A 171 -0.08 -14.45 -3.62
C ALA A 171 0.65 -13.89 -2.41
N PHE A 172 1.78 -14.48 -1.99
CA PHE A 172 2.60 -13.87 -0.95
C PHE A 172 3.65 -12.89 -1.48
N GLN A 173 4.03 -13.00 -2.77
CA GLN A 173 4.86 -11.99 -3.43
C GLN A 173 4.11 -10.65 -3.56
N GLN A 174 2.81 -10.65 -3.21
CA GLN A 174 1.95 -9.48 -3.20
C GLN A 174 2.06 -8.69 -1.89
N PHE A 175 2.55 -9.24 -0.78
CA PHE A 175 2.69 -8.48 0.47
C PHE A 175 4.10 -7.90 0.62
N ALA A 176 4.18 -6.67 1.13
CA ALA A 176 5.45 -6.06 1.47
C ALA A 176 5.35 -5.15 2.68
N THR A 177 6.47 -5.01 3.38
CA THR A 177 6.71 -3.91 4.28
C THR A 177 7.37 -2.76 3.52
N VAL A 178 6.74 -1.59 3.54
CA VAL A 178 7.17 -0.42 2.78
C VAL A 178 7.68 0.71 3.67
N LEU A 179 8.69 1.42 3.17
CA LEU A 179 9.26 2.61 3.77
C LEU A 179 8.48 3.87 3.34
N PRO A 180 8.63 5.00 4.06
CA PRO A 180 7.98 6.24 3.67
C PRO A 180 8.33 6.64 2.24
N GLY A 181 7.37 7.24 1.53
CA GLY A 181 7.52 7.64 0.12
C GLY A 181 7.15 6.55 -0.88
N TRP A 182 7.04 5.28 -0.46
CA TRP A 182 6.79 4.15 -1.38
C TRP A 182 5.53 4.35 -2.23
N TYR A 183 4.40 4.73 -1.62
CA TYR A 183 3.16 4.94 -2.37
C TYR A 183 3.26 6.08 -3.38
N GLN A 184 3.93 7.19 -3.03
CA GLN A 184 4.09 8.33 -3.94
C GLN A 184 4.92 7.93 -5.14
N ARG A 185 6.05 7.26 -4.91
CA ARG A 185 6.89 6.71 -5.97
C ARG A 185 6.12 5.72 -6.84
N ARG A 186 5.37 4.80 -6.23
CA ARG A 186 4.62 3.79 -6.98
C ARG A 186 3.48 4.41 -7.80
N ILE A 187 2.77 5.39 -7.28
CA ILE A 187 1.74 6.14 -8.03
C ILE A 187 2.39 6.88 -9.20
N HIS A 188 3.53 7.54 -8.97
CA HIS A 188 4.28 8.18 -10.04
C HIS A 188 4.71 7.20 -11.13
N GLU A 189 5.22 6.02 -10.77
CA GLU A 189 5.56 4.96 -11.74
C GLU A 189 4.34 4.47 -12.53
N LEU A 190 3.15 4.42 -11.92
CA LEU A 190 1.92 3.95 -12.56
C LEU A 190 1.24 4.99 -13.45
N LEU A 191 1.29 6.27 -13.06
CA LEU A 191 0.45 7.33 -13.62
C LEU A 191 1.21 8.58 -14.07
N GLY A 192 2.49 8.74 -13.71
CA GLY A 192 3.28 9.93 -14.03
C GLY A 192 2.86 11.19 -13.27
N ILE A 193 2.14 11.05 -12.15
CA ILE A 193 1.65 12.15 -11.32
C ILE A 193 2.27 12.12 -9.93
N HIS A 194 2.38 13.29 -9.32
CA HIS A 194 2.64 13.41 -7.89
C HIS A 194 1.32 13.43 -7.11
N VAL A 195 1.32 12.82 -5.91
CA VAL A 195 0.18 12.84 -4.98
C VAL A 195 0.69 13.26 -3.60
N PRO A 196 -0.06 14.11 -2.86
CA PRO A 196 0.29 14.51 -1.50
C PRO A 196 0.52 13.29 -0.61
N ARG A 197 1.58 13.32 0.20
CA ARG A 197 1.95 12.19 1.07
C ARG A 197 0.81 11.75 1.99
N ARG A 198 -0.04 12.69 2.42
CA ARG A 198 -1.22 12.42 3.26
C ARG A 198 -2.28 11.55 2.57
N TYR A 199 -2.38 11.60 1.25
CA TYR A 199 -3.34 10.82 0.46
C TYR A 199 -2.74 9.61 -0.26
N ALA A 200 -1.42 9.58 -0.47
CA ALA A 200 -0.76 8.59 -1.32
C ALA A 200 -1.14 7.12 -1.02
N ARG A 201 -1.19 6.71 0.26
CA ARG A 201 -1.62 5.35 0.62
C ARG A 201 -3.06 5.06 0.21
N ARG A 202 -3.95 6.02 0.47
CA ARG A 202 -5.38 5.89 0.20
C ARG A 202 -5.67 5.87 -1.30
N PHE A 203 -4.97 6.73 -2.04
CA PHE A 203 -5.00 6.79 -3.50
C PHE A 203 -4.60 5.44 -4.11
N TYR A 204 -3.45 4.91 -3.67
CA TYR A 204 -2.97 3.60 -4.12
C TYR A 204 -3.94 2.44 -3.75
N ASN A 205 -4.49 2.45 -2.54
CA ASN A 205 -5.50 1.45 -2.15
C ASN A 205 -6.78 1.55 -2.99
N THR A 206 -7.15 2.75 -3.46
CA THR A 206 -8.31 2.92 -4.35
C THR A 206 -8.03 2.29 -5.71
N ILE A 207 -6.80 2.42 -6.23
CA ILE A 207 -6.35 1.71 -7.44
C ILE A 207 -6.44 0.19 -7.25
N LEU A 208 -5.96 -0.34 -6.12
CA LEU A 208 -6.05 -1.78 -5.83
C LEU A 208 -7.50 -2.28 -5.77
N GLY A 209 -8.38 -1.52 -5.09
CA GLY A 209 -9.81 -1.83 -5.07
C GLY A 209 -10.39 -1.85 -6.49
N HIS A 210 -10.05 -0.88 -7.33
CA HIS A 210 -10.46 -0.86 -8.73
C HIS A 210 -9.90 -2.03 -9.54
N GLN A 211 -8.63 -2.39 -9.33
CA GLN A 211 -8.00 -3.56 -9.95
C GLN A 211 -8.78 -4.84 -9.62
N TYR A 212 -9.14 -5.02 -8.35
CA TYR A 212 -9.97 -6.15 -7.91
C TYR A 212 -11.28 -6.21 -8.69
N HIS A 213 -12.04 -5.10 -8.75
CA HIS A 213 -13.30 -5.05 -9.49
C HIS A 213 -13.16 -5.30 -10.98
N LEU A 214 -12.21 -4.64 -11.61
CA LEU A 214 -11.99 -4.78 -13.04
C LEU A 214 -11.60 -6.23 -13.39
N SER A 215 -10.83 -6.88 -12.51
CA SER A 215 -10.46 -8.30 -12.68
C SER A 215 -11.66 -9.24 -12.55
N GLN A 216 -12.58 -8.98 -11.59
CA GLN A 216 -13.83 -9.74 -11.45
C GLN A 216 -14.71 -9.58 -12.68
N ASN A 217 -14.91 -8.34 -13.15
CA ASN A 217 -15.75 -8.06 -14.31
C ASN A 217 -15.20 -8.64 -15.62
N GLU A 218 -13.87 -8.64 -15.78
CA GLU A 218 -13.21 -9.23 -16.96
C GLU A 218 -13.02 -10.76 -16.85
N GLY A 219 -13.32 -11.37 -15.69
CA GLY A 219 -13.09 -12.79 -15.43
C GLY A 219 -11.63 -13.21 -15.48
N ARG A 220 -10.69 -12.28 -15.36
CA ARG A 220 -9.24 -12.51 -15.41
C ARG A 220 -8.46 -11.44 -14.66
N ASN A 221 -7.24 -11.76 -14.23
CA ASN A 221 -6.38 -10.78 -13.57
C ASN A 221 -6.02 -9.62 -14.50
N VAL A 222 -6.33 -8.40 -14.06
CA VAL A 222 -5.97 -7.16 -14.73
C VAL A 222 -4.68 -6.62 -14.13
N SER A 223 -3.73 -6.19 -14.98
CA SER A 223 -2.49 -5.54 -14.54
C SER A 223 -2.78 -4.27 -13.74
N LEU A 224 -1.95 -3.98 -12.74
CA LEU A 224 -2.10 -2.79 -11.90
C LEU A 224 -2.02 -1.50 -12.71
N GLU A 225 -1.16 -1.45 -13.73
CA GLU A 225 -0.97 -0.33 -14.64
C GLU A 225 -2.25 -0.01 -15.41
N LYS A 226 -2.89 -1.03 -16.01
CA LYS A 226 -4.20 -0.87 -16.68
C LYS A 226 -5.27 -0.37 -15.71
N ALA A 227 -5.38 -0.97 -14.52
CA ALA A 227 -6.36 -0.57 -13.53
C ALA A 227 -6.14 0.87 -13.03
N ALA A 228 -4.89 1.27 -12.80
CA ALA A 228 -4.53 2.62 -12.39
C ALA A 228 -4.96 3.64 -13.45
N LYS A 229 -4.58 3.42 -14.71
CA LYS A 229 -4.92 4.31 -15.81
C LYS A 229 -6.44 4.43 -15.98
N ASP A 230 -7.14 3.29 -16.01
CA ASP A 230 -8.60 3.24 -16.16
C ASP A 230 -9.32 3.97 -15.01
N TRP A 231 -8.95 3.69 -13.76
CA TRP A 231 -9.52 4.36 -12.60
C TRP A 231 -9.26 5.87 -12.64
N TYR A 232 -8.02 6.26 -12.96
CA TYR A 232 -7.63 7.66 -12.97
C TYR A 232 -8.41 8.46 -14.02
N THR A 233 -8.51 7.96 -15.25
CA THR A 233 -9.14 8.67 -16.36
C THR A 233 -10.66 8.70 -16.27
N HIS A 234 -11.29 7.61 -15.82
CA HIS A 234 -12.75 7.47 -15.86
C HIS A 234 -13.44 7.83 -14.55
N TYR A 235 -12.72 7.88 -13.43
CA TYR A 235 -13.34 8.08 -12.11
C TYR A 235 -12.67 9.20 -11.32
N HIS A 236 -11.36 9.14 -11.12
CA HIS A 236 -10.67 10.07 -10.23
C HIS A 236 -10.59 11.49 -10.80
N LEU A 237 -9.98 11.64 -11.98
CA LEU A 237 -9.77 12.95 -12.59
C LEU A 237 -11.08 13.72 -12.81
N PRO A 238 -12.14 13.12 -13.41
CA PRO A 238 -13.38 13.87 -13.59
C PRO A 238 -14.05 14.23 -12.26
N ALA A 239 -13.94 13.41 -11.20
CA ALA A 239 -14.47 13.75 -9.88
C ALA A 239 -13.74 14.96 -9.27
N ILE A 240 -12.42 15.00 -9.39
CA ILE A 240 -11.60 16.09 -8.87
C ILE A 240 -11.87 17.39 -9.63
N LEU A 241 -12.01 17.33 -10.95
CA LEU A 241 -12.37 18.51 -11.76
C LEU A 241 -13.75 19.05 -11.40
N PHE A 242 -14.74 18.17 -11.24
CA PHE A 242 -16.08 18.56 -10.79
C PHE A 242 -16.04 19.25 -9.43
N LEU A 243 -15.35 18.65 -8.44
CA LEU A 243 -15.22 19.23 -7.10
C LEU A 243 -14.53 20.59 -7.13
N ARG A 244 -13.52 20.79 -7.98
CA ARG A 244 -12.85 22.10 -8.10
C ARG A 244 -13.76 23.21 -8.62
N GLN A 245 -14.72 22.90 -9.48
CA GLN A 245 -15.67 23.87 -10.01
C GLN A 245 -16.74 24.28 -8.98
N HIS A 246 -17.06 23.40 -8.03
CA HIS A 246 -18.20 23.57 -7.13
C HIS A 246 -17.81 23.82 -5.66
N LEU A 247 -16.58 23.50 -5.25
CA LEU A 247 -16.10 23.78 -3.89
C LEU A 247 -15.78 25.26 -3.71
N THR A 248 -15.98 25.77 -2.50
CA THR A 248 -15.64 27.16 -2.16
C THR A 248 -14.13 27.35 -2.07
N LYS A 249 -13.68 28.60 -2.25
CA LYS A 249 -12.25 28.96 -2.13
C LYS A 249 -11.69 28.50 -0.78
N GLY A 250 -10.66 27.65 -0.82
CA GLY A 250 -9.95 27.14 0.34
C GLY A 250 -10.28 25.69 0.73
N GLN A 251 -11.30 25.07 0.12
CA GLN A 251 -11.59 23.65 0.33
C GLN A 251 -10.69 22.78 -0.57
N ASP A 252 -10.08 21.73 0.00
CA ASP A 252 -9.24 20.78 -0.73
C ASP A 252 -10.11 19.73 -1.47
N PRO A 253 -10.11 19.69 -2.82
CA PRO A 253 -10.88 18.71 -3.59
C PRO A 253 -10.51 17.26 -3.28
N LEU A 254 -9.23 16.96 -3.00
CA LEU A 254 -8.81 15.60 -2.65
C LEU A 254 -9.35 15.20 -1.29
N GLN A 255 -9.37 16.14 -0.34
CA GLN A 255 -9.97 15.90 0.96
C GLN A 255 -11.45 15.57 0.82
N ALA A 256 -12.21 16.38 0.07
CA ALA A 256 -13.63 16.14 -0.18
C ALA A 256 -13.86 14.78 -0.86
N TYR A 257 -13.12 14.49 -1.93
CA TYR A 257 -13.21 13.24 -2.68
C TYR A 257 -12.96 12.02 -1.80
N PHE A 258 -11.85 12.02 -1.05
CA PHE A 258 -11.53 10.90 -0.18
C PHE A 258 -12.49 10.82 1.01
N SER A 259 -12.93 11.92 1.61
CA SER A 259 -13.94 11.89 2.68
C SER A 259 -15.23 11.21 2.20
N PHE A 260 -15.70 11.51 0.99
CA PHE A 260 -16.84 10.83 0.39
C PHE A 260 -16.62 9.32 0.20
N LEU A 261 -15.47 8.92 -0.37
CA LEU A 261 -15.15 7.48 -0.52
C LEU A 261 -15.10 6.75 0.84
N GLU A 262 -14.69 7.44 1.90
CA GLU A 262 -14.67 6.87 3.26
C GLU A 262 -16.07 6.65 3.77
N TYR A 263 -16.91 7.65 3.55
CA TYR A 263 -18.29 7.64 3.98
C TYR A 263 -19.06 6.49 3.32
N ARG A 264 -18.95 6.34 2.00
CA ARG A 264 -19.56 5.22 1.27
C ARG A 264 -19.10 3.86 1.80
N TRP A 265 -17.80 3.74 2.08
CA TRP A 265 -17.26 2.51 2.64
C TRP A 265 -17.85 2.22 4.03
N LYS A 266 -17.91 3.21 4.93
CA LYS A 266 -18.53 3.07 6.26
C LYS A 266 -20.01 2.70 6.18
N LEU A 267 -20.75 3.31 5.26
CA LEU A 267 -22.15 2.95 4.99
C LEU A 267 -22.28 1.49 4.54
N SER A 268 -21.45 1.07 3.58
CA SER A 268 -21.46 -0.32 3.08
C SER A 268 -21.10 -1.32 4.18
N ALA A 269 -20.10 -1.00 5.00
CA ALA A 269 -19.71 -1.84 6.14
C ALA A 269 -20.84 -1.99 7.17
N LYS A 270 -21.59 -0.91 7.45
CA LYS A 270 -22.74 -0.93 8.35
C LYS A 270 -23.93 -1.71 7.75
N ALA A 271 -24.15 -1.58 6.46
CA ALA A 271 -25.26 -2.22 5.74
C ALA A 271 -25.01 -3.72 5.48
N GLY A 272 -23.75 -4.16 5.45
CA GLY A 272 -23.36 -5.53 5.13
C GLY A 272 -23.39 -5.85 3.62
N TYR A 273 -23.64 -4.85 2.78
CA TYR A 273 -23.62 -4.94 1.31
C TYR A 273 -23.03 -3.66 0.72
N GLU A 274 -22.66 -3.69 -0.57
CA GLU A 274 -22.15 -2.49 -1.24
C GLU A 274 -23.28 -1.47 -1.46
N VAL A 275 -23.16 -0.32 -0.81
CA VAL A 275 -24.07 0.81 -1.02
C VAL A 275 -23.75 1.46 -2.38
N PRO A 276 -24.74 1.63 -3.26
CA PRO A 276 -24.60 2.35 -4.52
C PRO A 276 -23.99 3.73 -4.32
N LEU A 277 -23.23 4.16 -5.32
CA LEU A 277 -22.46 5.40 -5.25
C LEU A 277 -23.37 6.62 -5.12
N GLU A 278 -24.52 6.57 -5.77
CA GLU A 278 -25.57 7.59 -5.81
C GLU A 278 -26.27 7.72 -4.45
N GLU A 279 -26.65 6.59 -3.85
CA GLU A 279 -27.25 6.55 -2.51
C GLU A 279 -26.28 7.12 -1.47
N ALA A 280 -25.01 6.71 -1.53
CA ALA A 280 -23.99 7.23 -0.65
C ALA A 280 -23.74 8.73 -0.87
N ALA A 281 -23.79 9.21 -2.11
CA ALA A 281 -23.59 10.63 -2.43
C ALA A 281 -24.69 11.49 -1.80
N LEU A 282 -25.95 11.13 -2.03
CA LEU A 282 -27.10 11.82 -1.44
C LEU A 282 -27.04 11.83 0.09
N SER A 283 -26.75 10.68 0.70
CA SER A 283 -26.65 10.56 2.16
C SER A 283 -25.47 11.37 2.74
N TRP A 284 -24.34 11.39 2.04
CA TRP A 284 -23.18 12.19 2.43
C TRP A 284 -23.49 13.69 2.37
N LEU A 285 -24.14 14.15 1.30
CA LEU A 285 -24.50 15.54 1.10
C LEU A 285 -25.44 16.05 2.20
N ILE A 286 -26.49 15.29 2.53
CA ILE A 286 -27.41 15.63 3.63
C ILE A 286 -26.62 15.84 4.93
N GLN A 287 -25.71 14.92 5.25
CA GLN A 287 -24.86 15.03 6.45
C GLN A 287 -23.93 16.26 6.41
N GLN A 288 -23.38 16.63 5.25
CA GLN A 288 -22.48 17.77 5.13
C GLN A 288 -23.23 19.11 5.22
N VAL A 289 -24.47 19.17 4.72
CA VAL A 289 -25.37 20.32 4.88
C VAL A 289 -25.75 20.49 6.36
N GLU A 290 -26.11 19.40 7.04
CA GLU A 290 -26.41 19.41 8.49
C GLU A 290 -25.22 19.84 9.35
N THR A 291 -23.99 19.64 8.85
CA THR A 291 -22.75 20.01 9.56
C THR A 291 -22.09 21.29 9.05
N GLU A 292 -22.76 22.05 8.17
CA GLU A 292 -22.29 23.31 7.56
C GLU A 292 -20.91 23.24 6.88
N LYS A 293 -20.45 22.04 6.48
CA LYS A 293 -19.08 21.81 5.99
C LYS A 293 -18.90 22.01 4.48
N LEU A 294 -19.96 21.82 3.70
CA LEU A 294 -19.96 22.02 2.25
C LEU A 294 -21.00 23.08 1.88
N ILE A 295 -20.65 24.34 2.08
CA ILE A 295 -21.43 25.46 1.55
C ILE A 295 -21.00 25.61 0.09
N GLY A 296 -21.85 25.25 -0.88
CA GLY A 296 -21.64 25.62 -2.30
C GLY A 296 -21.85 24.53 -3.37
N VAL A 297 -21.97 23.25 -3.01
CA VAL A 297 -22.25 22.18 -3.98
C VAL A 297 -23.71 21.76 -3.87
N ASP A 298 -24.50 21.91 -4.94
CA ASP A 298 -25.87 21.39 -4.97
C ASP A 298 -25.83 19.85 -4.89
N PRO A 299 -26.49 19.23 -3.88
CA PRO A 299 -26.61 17.79 -3.76
C PRO A 299 -27.11 17.08 -5.03
N ALA A 300 -27.99 17.71 -5.80
CA ALA A 300 -28.56 17.15 -7.01
C ALA A 300 -27.56 17.13 -8.17
N ASP A 301 -26.73 18.16 -8.33
CA ASP A 301 -25.72 18.23 -9.40
C ASP A 301 -24.60 17.22 -9.14
N LEU A 302 -24.21 17.08 -7.88
CA LEU A 302 -23.24 16.06 -7.47
C LEU A 302 -23.83 14.64 -7.67
N ALA A 303 -25.08 14.37 -7.26
CA ALA A 303 -25.70 13.08 -7.53
C ALA A 303 -25.85 12.76 -9.04
N ARG A 304 -26.21 13.77 -9.87
CA ARG A 304 -26.37 13.62 -11.32
C ARG A 304 -25.05 13.29 -12.02
N TRP A 305 -23.97 14.01 -11.70
CA TRP A 305 -22.65 13.72 -12.26
C TRP A 305 -22.23 12.27 -11.96
N TRP A 306 -22.47 11.83 -10.73
CA TRP A 306 -22.08 10.51 -10.25
C TRP A 306 -22.85 9.39 -10.97
N HIS A 307 -24.11 9.66 -11.33
CA HIS A 307 -24.96 8.77 -12.09
C HIS A 307 -24.57 8.68 -13.59
N GLU A 308 -24.31 9.83 -14.21
CA GLU A 308 -24.07 9.92 -15.66
C GLU A 308 -22.64 9.53 -16.06
N ARG A 309 -21.69 9.48 -15.11
CA ARG A 309 -20.27 9.17 -15.35
C ARG A 309 -19.70 9.96 -16.53
N VAL A 310 -20.07 11.24 -16.58
CA VAL A 310 -19.78 12.15 -17.69
C VAL A 310 -18.28 12.09 -18.00
N PRO A 311 -17.86 11.67 -19.21
CA PRO A 311 -16.45 11.62 -19.59
C PRO A 311 -15.77 12.96 -19.35
N VAL A 312 -14.47 12.94 -19.00
CA VAL A 312 -13.67 14.16 -18.78
C VAL A 312 -13.87 15.19 -19.90
N ALA A 313 -14.00 14.73 -21.16
CA ALA A 313 -14.24 15.58 -22.33
C ALA A 313 -15.55 16.38 -22.27
N GLN A 314 -16.61 15.84 -21.66
CA GLN A 314 -17.91 16.51 -21.54
C GLN A 314 -18.01 17.40 -20.30
N VAL A 315 -17.24 17.11 -19.23
CA VAL A 315 -17.11 18.01 -18.06
C VAL A 315 -16.30 19.27 -18.41
N LEU A 316 -15.51 19.23 -19.48
CA LEU A 316 -14.60 20.29 -19.92
C LEU A 316 -15.12 21.14 -21.10
N GLU A 317 -16.39 21.03 -21.52
CA GLU A 317 -16.92 21.98 -22.51
C GLU A 317 -17.28 23.31 -21.83
N PRO A 318 -16.62 24.47 -22.12
CA PRO A 318 -15.80 24.81 -23.30
C PRO A 318 -14.39 25.41 -23.00
N PRO A 319 -13.59 25.80 -24.02
CA PRO A 319 -12.97 24.98 -25.07
C PRO A 319 -11.70 24.28 -24.54
N LEU A 320 -11.03 23.47 -25.37
CA LEU A 320 -9.77 22.78 -25.07
C LEU A 320 -8.75 23.68 -24.35
N ILE A 321 -8.67 23.51 -23.04
CA ILE A 321 -7.73 24.16 -22.13
C ILE A 321 -6.33 23.63 -22.47
N GLU A 322 -5.43 24.51 -22.91
CA GLU A 322 -4.03 24.13 -23.15
C GLU A 322 -3.40 23.60 -21.85
N GLY A 323 -2.47 22.64 -21.93
CA GLY A 323 -1.91 21.98 -20.74
C GLY A 323 -1.33 22.92 -19.66
N LYS A 324 -0.99 24.17 -20.02
CA LYS A 324 -0.58 25.24 -19.09
C LYS A 324 -1.72 25.86 -18.28
N GLU A 325 -2.95 25.86 -18.80
CA GLU A 325 -4.13 26.39 -18.11
C GLU A 325 -4.75 25.38 -17.13
N LEU A 326 -4.33 24.10 -17.17
CA LEU A 326 -4.65 23.09 -16.15
C LEU A 326 -3.77 23.22 -14.89
N GLU A 327 -2.57 23.82 -14.98
CA GLU A 327 -1.64 24.00 -13.85
C GLU A 327 -2.23 24.66 -12.59
N PRO A 328 -3.09 25.70 -12.69
CA PRO A 328 -3.72 26.30 -11.50
C PRO A 328 -4.92 25.50 -10.98
N LEU A 329 -5.54 24.66 -11.82
CA LEU A 329 -6.64 23.79 -11.41
C LEU A 329 -6.09 22.57 -10.68
N LEU A 330 -5.03 21.96 -11.20
CA LEU A 330 -4.25 20.93 -10.55
C LEU A 330 -3.68 21.48 -9.24
N SER A 331 -3.95 20.80 -8.12
CA SER A 331 -3.35 21.17 -6.83
C SER A 331 -1.85 21.39 -7.03
N LYS A 332 -1.26 22.41 -6.39
CA LYS A 332 0.22 22.53 -6.33
C LYS A 332 0.89 21.23 -5.86
N GLU A 333 0.15 20.37 -5.18
CA GLU A 333 0.60 19.09 -4.66
C GLU A 333 0.31 17.87 -5.60
N GLU A 334 -0.49 18.05 -6.67
CA GLU A 334 -0.74 17.04 -7.73
C GLU A 334 -0.42 17.60 -9.11
N GLN A 335 0.85 17.56 -9.49
CA GLN A 335 1.30 18.01 -10.81
C GLN A 335 1.49 16.80 -11.75
N PRO A 336 0.82 16.76 -12.92
CA PRO A 336 1.24 15.91 -14.03
C PRO A 336 2.53 16.47 -14.61
N LEU A 337 3.45 15.58 -14.98
CA LEU A 337 4.59 15.97 -15.79
C LEU A 337 4.05 16.42 -17.17
N VAL A 338 4.19 17.70 -17.48
CA VAL A 338 4.03 18.19 -18.85
C VAL A 338 5.02 17.40 -19.71
N HIS A 339 4.52 16.56 -20.61
CA HIS A 339 5.35 15.84 -21.57
C HIS A 339 6.05 16.86 -22.47
N LEU A 340 7.30 17.19 -22.14
CA LEU A 340 8.19 17.91 -23.04
C LEU A 340 8.95 16.88 -23.89
N PRO A 341 9.07 17.10 -25.22
CA PRO A 341 10.02 16.35 -26.05
C PRO A 341 11.42 16.41 -25.44
N ALA A 342 12.18 15.32 -25.50
CA ALA A 342 13.53 15.22 -24.91
C ALA A 342 14.48 16.42 -25.18
N PRO A 343 14.50 17.05 -26.37
CA PRO A 343 15.34 18.22 -26.63
C PRO A 343 14.93 19.49 -25.85
N GLU A 344 13.66 19.60 -25.47
CA GLU A 344 13.13 20.73 -24.69
C GLU A 344 13.30 20.53 -23.18
N LEU A 345 13.41 19.28 -22.75
CA LEU A 345 13.71 18.90 -21.37
C LEU A 345 15.15 19.29 -20.98
N ASP A 346 16.12 19.03 -21.87
CA ASP A 346 17.53 19.39 -21.64
C ASP A 346 17.70 20.92 -21.55
N LYS A 347 17.05 21.67 -22.45
CA LYS A 347 17.05 23.15 -22.41
C LYS A 347 16.43 23.74 -21.14
N LYS A 348 15.38 23.11 -20.60
CA LYS A 348 14.75 23.56 -19.34
C LYS A 348 15.58 23.16 -18.12
N LEU A 349 16.26 22.01 -18.15
CA LEU A 349 17.15 21.58 -17.08
C LEU A 349 18.34 22.54 -16.94
N ASP A 350 18.94 22.97 -18.06
CA ASP A 350 20.03 23.96 -18.05
C ASP A 350 19.58 25.31 -17.45
N GLN A 351 18.37 25.78 -17.79
CA GLN A 351 17.80 27.02 -17.23
C GLN A 351 17.50 26.93 -15.72
N ILE A 352 17.09 25.76 -15.23
CA ILE A 352 16.79 25.54 -13.80
C ILE A 352 18.10 25.46 -13.00
N LEU A 353 19.17 24.91 -13.59
CA LEU A 353 20.47 24.79 -12.95
C LEU A 353 21.23 26.12 -12.94
N ASP A 354 21.17 26.92 -14.00
CA ASP A 354 21.82 28.24 -14.06
C ASP A 354 21.18 29.28 -13.13
N HIS A 355 19.89 29.15 -12.80
CA HIS A 355 19.21 30.04 -11.85
C HIS A 355 19.35 29.63 -10.38
N SER A 356 20.12 28.59 -10.07
CA SER A 356 20.29 28.09 -8.70
C SER A 356 21.54 28.60 -7.96
N GLU A 357 22.32 29.50 -8.57
CA GLU A 357 23.48 30.16 -7.92
C GLU A 357 23.21 31.59 -7.39
N GLU A 358 22.02 32.15 -7.64
CA GLU A 358 21.63 33.48 -7.10
C GLU A 358 20.23 33.44 -6.48
N GLU A 359 20.09 32.83 -5.29
CA GLU A 359 19.19 33.27 -4.20
C GLU A 359 19.40 32.48 -2.89
#